data_AF-A0A6B1H962-F1
#
_entry.id   AF-A0A6B1H962-F1
#
_cell.length_a   1.000
_cell.length_b   1.000
_cell.length_c   1.000
_cell.angle_alpha   90.00
_cell.angle_beta   90.00
_cell.angle_gamma   90.00
#
_symmetry.space_group_name_H-M   'P 1'
#
loop_
_entity.id
_entity.type
_entity.pdbx_description
1 polymer ?
#
loop_
_entity_poly.entity_id
_entity_poly.type
_entity_poly.pdbx_seq_one_letter_code
_entity_poly.pdbx_strand_id
1 'polypeptide(L)'
;RAPFEPLYTPPGWGRSLALFAVPLSLVLLAAANMPTHIRTVLRHPMLIGVLLWAIAHLLSNGDLRSVVLFGAFAGYSVIDLISVVARGKRPSTEKPPRLAMDGVAIIAGLVVAGLFTYFHAALFGMPAI
;
A
#
# COMPACT_ATOMS: atom_id res chain seq x y z
N ARG A 1 16.61 -19.94 -1.62
CA ARG A 1 16.55 -18.46 -1.47
C ARG A 1 17.69 -17.90 -2.31
N ALA A 2 17.44 -16.97 -3.24
CA ALA A 2 18.57 -16.33 -3.92
C ALA A 2 19.34 -15.40 -2.92
N PRO A 3 20.55 -14.93 -3.25
CA PRO A 3 21.39 -14.19 -2.31
C PRO A 3 20.86 -12.78 -1.98
N PHE A 4 21.26 -12.25 -0.83
CA PHE A 4 21.05 -10.86 -0.46
C PHE A 4 22.11 -10.01 -1.18
N GLU A 5 21.66 -9.05 -1.98
CA GLU A 5 22.53 -8.17 -2.77
C GLU A 5 22.22 -6.71 -2.41
N PRO A 6 23.08 -6.03 -1.62
CA PRO A 6 22.84 -4.65 -1.22
C PRO A 6 23.01 -3.69 -2.41
N LEU A 7 22.08 -2.76 -2.57
CA LEU A 7 22.11 -1.67 -3.57
C LEU A 7 22.27 -0.30 -2.92
N TYR A 8 21.62 -0.05 -1.80
CA TYR A 8 21.78 1.18 -1.02
C TYR A 8 21.55 0.92 0.47
N THR A 9 21.99 1.86 1.29
CA THR A 9 21.71 1.87 2.73
C THR A 9 20.37 2.58 2.95
N PRO A 10 19.32 1.89 3.43
CA PRO A 10 18.05 2.55 3.74
C PRO A 10 18.22 3.59 4.86
N PRO A 11 17.45 4.68 4.86
CA PRO A 11 17.47 5.62 5.96
C PRO A 11 17.08 4.94 7.28
N GLY A 12 17.72 5.35 8.39
CA GLY A 12 17.45 4.77 9.72
C GLY A 12 16.00 4.88 10.18
N TRP A 13 15.25 5.85 9.66
CA TRP A 13 13.82 6.06 9.97
C TRP A 13 12.86 5.27 9.08
N GLY A 14 13.34 4.61 8.01
CA GLY A 14 12.49 3.97 7.01
C GLY A 14 11.54 2.91 7.59
N ARG A 15 12.08 2.05 8.47
CA ARG A 15 11.28 1.02 9.17
C ARG A 15 10.23 1.63 10.09
N SER A 16 10.57 2.72 10.78
CA SER A 16 9.63 3.45 11.65
C SER A 16 8.49 4.07 10.84
N LEU A 17 8.77 4.60 9.64
CA LEU A 17 7.73 5.08 8.73
C LEU A 17 6.81 3.93 8.28
N ALA A 18 7.38 2.75 7.98
CA ALA A 18 6.62 1.60 7.51
C ALA A 18 5.56 1.12 8.51
N LEU A 19 5.81 1.27 9.83
CA LEU A 19 4.84 0.95 10.89
C LEU A 19 3.52 1.73 10.76
N PHE A 20 3.53 2.90 10.11
CA PHE A 20 2.34 3.71 9.89
C PHE A 20 1.87 3.67 8.44
N ALA A 21 2.81 3.72 7.49
CA ALA A 21 2.52 3.76 6.06
C ALA A 21 1.88 2.46 5.56
N VAL A 22 2.31 1.29 6.04
CA VAL A 22 1.78 0.00 5.60
C VAL A 22 0.35 -0.24 6.10
N PRO A 23 0.01 -0.02 7.39
CA PRO A 23 -1.39 -0.11 7.83
C PRO A 23 -2.30 0.87 7.09
N LEU A 24 -1.84 2.12 6.90
CA LEU A 24 -2.61 3.10 6.13
C LEU A 24 -2.85 2.63 4.70
N SER A 25 -1.83 2.08 4.03
CA SER A 25 -1.98 1.48 2.71
C SER A 25 -3.06 0.38 2.70
N LEU A 26 -3.02 -0.55 3.65
CA LEU A 26 -4.00 -1.64 3.72
C LEU A 26 -5.43 -1.14 4.00
N VAL A 27 -5.59 -0.07 4.78
CA VAL A 27 -6.88 0.62 4.94
C VAL A 27 -7.35 1.22 3.61
N LEU A 28 -6.47 1.85 2.83
CA LEU A 28 -6.81 2.39 1.52
C LEU A 28 -7.20 1.28 0.52
N LEU A 29 -6.51 0.14 0.56
CA LEU A 29 -6.86 -1.04 -0.24
C LEU A 29 -8.24 -1.59 0.14
N ALA A 30 -8.55 -1.71 1.43
CA ALA A 30 -9.88 -2.11 1.89
C ALA A 30 -10.96 -1.11 1.44
N ALA A 31 -10.70 0.19 1.65
CA ALA A 31 -11.63 1.26 1.30
C ALA A 31 -11.94 1.33 -0.21
N ALA A 32 -10.97 0.98 -1.06
CA ALA A 32 -11.13 0.93 -2.50
C ALA A 32 -12.24 -0.03 -2.96
N ASN A 33 -12.53 -1.07 -2.18
CA ASN A 33 -13.45 -2.14 -2.55
C ASN A 33 -14.85 -1.99 -1.92
N MET A 34 -15.13 -0.84 -1.30
CA MET A 34 -16.36 -0.59 -0.54
C MET A 34 -16.90 0.82 -0.84
N PRO A 35 -18.21 1.09 -0.65
CA PRO A 35 -18.78 2.42 -0.80
C PRO A 35 -18.43 3.30 0.42
N THR A 36 -17.19 3.78 0.45
CA THR A 36 -16.57 4.57 1.52
C THR A 36 -16.40 6.04 1.12
N HIS A 37 -16.37 6.94 2.08
CA HIS A 37 -16.01 8.33 1.81
C HIS A 37 -14.56 8.43 1.35
N ILE A 38 -13.66 7.64 1.92
CA ILE A 38 -12.25 7.53 1.48
C ILE A 38 -12.14 7.31 -0.03
N ARG A 39 -12.88 6.34 -0.58
CA ARG A 39 -12.92 6.06 -2.03
C ARG A 39 -13.43 7.25 -2.82
N THR A 40 -14.50 7.91 -2.36
CA THR A 40 -15.06 9.06 -3.08
C THR A 40 -14.12 10.28 -3.12
N VAL A 41 -13.39 10.54 -2.03
CA VAL A 41 -12.48 11.68 -1.91
C VAL A 41 -11.19 11.42 -2.70
N LEU A 42 -10.56 10.27 -2.48
CA LEU A 42 -9.27 9.93 -3.11
C LEU A 42 -9.41 9.46 -4.56
N ARG A 43 -10.60 8.98 -4.96
CA ARG A 43 -10.95 8.39 -6.27
C ARG A 43 -10.23 7.10 -6.64
N HIS A 44 -8.93 7.01 -6.36
CA HIS A 44 -8.09 5.84 -6.64
C HIS A 44 -7.31 5.40 -5.39
N PRO A 45 -8.00 5.15 -4.24
CA PRO A 45 -7.32 4.77 -3.00
C PRO A 45 -6.48 3.49 -3.14
N MET A 46 -6.84 2.56 -4.03
CA MET A 46 -6.03 1.36 -4.30
C MET A 46 -4.64 1.71 -4.86
N LEU A 47 -4.57 2.52 -5.92
CA LEU A 47 -3.29 2.92 -6.53
C LEU A 47 -2.45 3.74 -5.56
N ILE A 48 -3.09 4.65 -4.80
CA ILE A 48 -2.42 5.46 -3.78
C ILE A 48 -1.87 4.56 -2.66
N GLY A 49 -2.66 3.58 -2.21
CA GLY A 49 -2.24 2.61 -1.20
C GLY A 49 -1.08 1.75 -1.66
N VAL A 50 -1.14 1.19 -2.87
CA VAL A 50 -0.03 0.38 -3.44
C VAL A 50 1.24 1.21 -3.58
N LEU A 51 1.13 2.47 -4.05
CA LEU A 51 2.27 3.37 -4.15
C LEU A 51 2.89 3.68 -2.77
N LEU A 52 2.05 4.01 -1.77
CA LEU A 52 2.50 4.26 -0.40
C LEU A 52 3.21 3.04 0.20
N TRP A 53 2.65 1.85 -0.01
CA TRP A 53 3.23 0.59 0.44
C TRP A 53 4.58 0.33 -0.23
N ALA A 54 4.66 0.49 -1.54
CA ALA A 54 5.90 0.28 -2.29
C ALA A 54 7.01 1.25 -1.83
N ILE A 55 6.68 2.53 -1.66
CA ILE A 55 7.63 3.54 -1.17
C ILE A 55 8.10 3.20 0.25
N ALA A 56 7.19 2.82 1.16
CA ALA A 56 7.56 2.45 2.51
C ALA A 56 8.54 1.25 2.54
N HIS A 57 8.35 0.27 1.66
CA HIS A 57 9.24 -0.88 1.57
C HIS A 57 10.59 -0.55 0.94
N LEU A 58 10.63 0.31 -0.08
CA LEU A 58 11.90 0.81 -0.64
C LEU A 58 12.68 1.61 0.42
N LEU A 59 12.00 2.43 1.22
CA LEU A 59 12.65 3.18 2.30
C LEU A 59 13.11 2.29 3.46
N SER A 60 12.59 1.07 3.57
CA SER A 60 12.95 0.11 4.64
C SER A 60 13.99 -0.92 4.20
N ASN A 61 14.08 -1.20 2.90
CA ASN A 61 14.87 -2.31 2.34
C ASN A 61 15.72 -1.83 1.17
N GLY A 62 17.02 -2.08 1.24
CA GLY A 62 18.01 -1.56 0.29
C GLY A 62 18.66 -2.64 -0.58
N ASP A 63 18.02 -3.80 -0.71
CA ASP A 63 18.52 -4.94 -1.48
C ASP A 63 17.85 -5.06 -2.86
N LEU A 64 18.53 -5.75 -3.79
CA LEU A 64 18.08 -5.90 -5.17
C LEU A 64 16.67 -6.50 -5.30
N ARG A 65 16.30 -7.47 -4.47
CA ARG A 65 14.98 -8.14 -4.60
C ARG A 65 13.87 -7.18 -4.23
N SER A 66 14.06 -6.46 -3.12
CA SER A 66 13.15 -5.44 -2.65
C SER A 66 13.00 -4.34 -3.70
N VAL A 67 14.11 -3.86 -4.27
CA VAL A 67 14.07 -2.83 -5.31
C VAL A 67 13.32 -3.29 -6.55
N VAL A 68 13.57 -4.51 -7.04
CA VAL A 68 12.86 -5.04 -8.22
C VAL A 68 11.36 -5.17 -7.94
N LEU A 69 10.97 -5.77 -6.81
CA LEU A 69 9.57 -6.00 -6.48
C LEU A 69 8.81 -4.69 -6.24
N PHE A 70 9.27 -3.88 -5.27
CA PHE A 70 8.57 -2.68 -4.86
C PHE A 70 8.74 -1.57 -5.90
N GLY A 71 9.88 -1.49 -6.60
CA GLY A 71 10.08 -0.58 -7.71
C GLY A 71 9.10 -0.84 -8.86
N ALA A 72 8.84 -2.10 -9.19
CA ALA A 72 7.84 -2.46 -10.20
C ALA A 72 6.42 -2.01 -9.80
N PHE A 73 6.01 -2.24 -8.55
CA PHE A 73 4.72 -1.78 -8.06
C PHE A 73 4.60 -0.26 -7.95
N ALA A 74 5.68 0.44 -7.58
CA ALA A 74 5.72 1.90 -7.57
C ALA A 74 5.58 2.46 -8.98
N GLY A 75 6.35 1.94 -9.94
CA GLY A 75 6.28 2.32 -11.35
C GLY A 75 4.89 2.05 -11.95
N TYR A 76 4.34 0.85 -11.74
CA TYR A 76 2.97 0.51 -12.14
C TYR A 76 1.95 1.49 -11.57
N SER A 77 2.01 1.77 -10.27
CA SER A 77 1.02 2.62 -9.60
C SER A 77 1.07 4.06 -10.10
N VAL A 78 2.28 4.61 -10.36
CA VAL A 78 2.43 5.95 -10.93
C VAL A 78 1.90 6.00 -12.36
N ILE A 79 2.29 5.04 -13.20
CA ILE A 79 1.86 4.99 -14.60
C ILE A 79 0.34 4.88 -14.68
N ASP A 80 -0.28 3.97 -13.92
CA ASP A 80 -1.72 3.80 -13.96
C ASP A 80 -2.45 5.00 -13.34
N LEU A 81 -1.92 5.62 -12.29
CA LEU A 81 -2.50 6.83 -11.71
C LEU A 81 -2.53 8.00 -12.73
N ILE A 82 -1.45 8.19 -13.48
CA ILE A 82 -1.42 9.17 -14.58
C ILE A 82 -2.45 8.79 -15.64
N SER A 83 -2.52 7.51 -16.01
CA SER A 83 -3.43 6.98 -17.02
C SER A 83 -4.90 7.18 -16.65
N VAL A 84 -5.32 6.87 -15.42
CA VAL A 84 -6.70 7.06 -14.95
C VAL A 84 -7.07 8.54 -14.85
N VAL A 85 -6.16 9.40 -14.41
CA VAL A 85 -6.39 10.85 -14.33
C VAL A 85 -6.55 11.45 -15.72
N ALA A 86 -5.70 11.06 -16.66
CA ALA A 86 -5.76 11.51 -18.05
C ALA A 86 -7.06 11.09 -18.78
N ARG A 87 -7.61 9.90 -18.45
CA ARG A 87 -8.90 9.44 -18.99
C ARG A 87 -10.10 10.24 -18.51
N GLY A 88 -9.96 11.04 -17.45
CA GLY A 88 -11.05 11.85 -16.89
C GLY A 88 -12.11 11.02 -16.15
N LYS A 89 -13.13 11.72 -15.64
CA LYS A 89 -14.22 11.09 -14.87
C LYS A 89 -15.14 10.32 -15.79
N ARG A 90 -15.44 9.07 -15.44
CA ARG A 90 -16.55 8.30 -16.00
C ARG A 90 -17.79 8.48 -15.10
N PRO A 91 -19.02 8.40 -15.65
CA PRO A 91 -20.23 8.35 -14.85
C PRO A 91 -20.12 7.26 -13.80
N SER A 92 -20.32 7.61 -12.53
CA SER A 92 -20.22 6.66 -11.42
C SER A 92 -21.50 5.84 -11.33
N THR A 93 -21.38 4.51 -11.38
CA THR A 93 -22.45 3.57 -11.04
C THR A 93 -22.37 3.11 -9.57
N GLU A 94 -21.52 3.76 -8.77
CA GLU A 94 -21.24 3.36 -7.40
C GLU A 94 -22.37 3.74 -6.45
N LYS A 95 -22.59 2.89 -5.43
CA LYS A 95 -23.51 3.18 -4.33
C LYS A 95 -23.03 4.42 -3.56
N PRO A 96 -23.95 5.21 -2.94
CA PRO A 96 -23.56 6.34 -2.13
C PRO A 96 -22.67 5.90 -0.94
N PRO A 97 -21.69 6.71 -0.54
CA PRO A 97 -20.77 6.36 0.54
C PRO A 97 -21.48 6.31 1.89
N ARG A 98 -20.97 5.47 2.81
CA ARG A 98 -21.53 5.29 4.16
C ARG A 98 -20.41 5.29 5.20
N LEU A 99 -20.56 6.10 6.26
CA LEU A 99 -19.58 6.17 7.35
C LEU A 99 -19.31 4.81 8.01
N ALA A 100 -20.33 3.95 8.11
CA ALA A 100 -20.16 2.60 8.60
C ALA A 100 -19.15 1.78 7.75
N MET A 101 -19.12 2.00 6.44
CA MET A 101 -18.17 1.32 5.55
C MET A 101 -16.76 1.88 5.70
N ASP A 102 -16.59 3.18 5.99
CA ASP A 102 -15.28 3.74 6.34
C ASP A 102 -14.74 3.07 7.60
N GLY A 103 -15.59 2.89 8.64
CA GLY A 103 -15.24 2.15 9.85
C GLY A 103 -14.85 0.70 9.57
N VAL A 104 -15.62 -0.01 8.74
CA VAL A 104 -15.29 -1.39 8.32
C VAL A 104 -13.96 -1.45 7.57
N ALA A 105 -13.70 -0.52 6.64
CA ALA A 105 -12.45 -0.48 5.89
C ALA A 105 -11.24 -0.23 6.80
N ILE A 106 -11.37 0.69 7.77
CA ILE A 106 -10.31 0.96 8.76
C ILE A 106 -10.04 -0.28 9.59
N ILE A 107 -11.07 -0.89 10.19
CA ILE A 107 -10.90 -2.07 11.04
C ILE A 107 -10.31 -3.24 10.24
N ALA A 108 -10.85 -3.52 9.04
CA ALA A 108 -10.36 -4.59 8.19
C ALA A 108 -8.89 -4.37 7.78
N GLY A 109 -8.53 -3.15 7.35
CA GLY A 109 -7.16 -2.81 6.99
C GLY A 109 -6.18 -2.96 8.15
N LEU A 110 -6.56 -2.52 9.35
CA LEU A 110 -5.73 -2.64 10.56
C LEU A 110 -5.59 -4.10 11.02
N VAL A 111 -6.65 -4.90 10.95
CA VAL A 111 -6.59 -6.34 11.27
C VAL A 111 -5.64 -7.06 10.33
N VAL A 112 -5.78 -6.83 9.01
CA VAL A 112 -4.87 -7.42 8.02
C VAL A 112 -3.43 -6.94 8.23
N ALA A 113 -3.23 -5.66 8.55
CA ALA A 113 -1.91 -5.13 8.87
C ALA A 113 -1.27 -5.84 10.06
N GLY A 114 -2.01 -6.00 11.17
CA GLY A 114 -1.54 -6.72 12.35
C GLY A 114 -1.18 -8.18 12.04
N LEU A 115 -2.01 -8.87 11.24
CA LEU A 115 -1.72 -10.24 10.79
C LEU A 115 -0.45 -10.30 9.94
N PHE A 116 -0.28 -9.40 8.97
CA PHE A 116 0.92 -9.36 8.13
C PHE A 116 2.17 -8.98 8.91
N THR A 117 2.08 -8.07 9.88
CA THR A 117 3.20 -7.75 10.77
C THR A 117 3.58 -8.96 11.62
N TYR A 118 2.60 -9.64 12.22
CA TYR A 118 2.84 -10.81 13.06
C TYR A 118 3.44 -11.99 12.28
N PHE A 119 2.91 -12.29 11.09
CA PHE A 119 3.37 -13.39 10.25
C PHE A 119 4.46 -13.00 9.23
N HIS A 120 5.01 -11.78 9.29
CA HIS A 120 5.88 -11.24 8.24
C HIS A 120 7.08 -12.14 7.93
N ALA A 121 7.77 -12.61 8.97
CA ALA A 121 8.92 -13.49 8.83
C ALA A 121 8.55 -14.86 8.22
N ALA A 122 7.38 -15.39 8.57
CA ALA A 122 6.89 -16.67 8.04
C ALA A 122 6.47 -16.55 6.56
N LEU A 123 5.84 -15.43 6.20
CA LEU A 123 5.31 -15.19 4.85
C LEU A 123 6.39 -14.72 3.86
N PHE A 124 7.30 -13.85 4.31
CA PHE A 124 8.22 -13.13 3.43
C PHE A 124 9.70 -13.46 3.71
N GLY A 125 9.99 -14.26 4.74
CA GLY A 125 11.35 -14.70 5.06
C GLY A 125 12.24 -13.64 5.71
N MET A 126 11.68 -12.50 6.13
CA MET A 126 12.36 -11.38 6.77
C MET A 126 11.46 -10.75 7.84
N PRO A 127 11.98 -10.20 8.93
CA PRO A 127 11.15 -9.61 9.98
C PRO A 127 10.53 -8.28 9.52
N ALA A 128 9.38 -7.91 10.10
CA ALA A 128 8.74 -6.62 9.85
C ALA A 128 9.49 -5.46 10.54
N ILE A 129 10.22 -5.76 11.61
CA ILE A 129 10.96 -4.81 12.46
C ILE A 129 12.32 -5.43 12.78
#